data_AF-A0A8T5UWI7-F1
#
_entry.id   AF-A0A8T5UWI7-F1
#
_cell.length_a   1.000
_cell.length_b   1.000
_cell.length_c   1.000
_cell.angle_alpha   90.00
_cell.angle_beta   90.00
_cell.angle_gamma   90.00
#
_symmetry.space_group_name_H-M   'P 1'
#
loop_
_entity.id
_entity.type
_entity.pdbx_description
1 polymer ?
#
loop_
_entity_poly.entity_id
_entity_poly.type
_entity_poly.pdbx_seq_one_letter_code
_entity_poly.pdbx_strand_id
1 'polypeptide(L)' 'MSIIGTSEIEPRTEEIAIELGRLLAINEYAVACGGLFGVMEAVCKGAKQEGGFTIGIIPYEDKSRANKFIDVVIP' A
#
# COMPACT_ATOMS: atom_id res chain seq x y z
N MET A 1 6.45 -8.28 -1.67
CA MET A 1 5.48 -8.84 -0.71
C MET A 1 4.08 -8.45 -1.13
N SER A 2 3.13 -9.40 -1.18
CA SER A 2 1.72 -9.10 -1.49
C SER A 2 0.94 -8.88 -0.19
N ILE A 3 0.14 -7.82 -0.14
CA ILE A 3 -0.63 -7.43 1.04
C ILE A 3 -2.12 -7.41 0.72
N ILE A 4 -2.92 -7.98 1.60
CA ILE A 4 -4.37 -8.07 1.49
C ILE A 4 -4.96 -7.55 2.80
N GLY A 5 -6.03 -6.75 2.71
CA GLY A 5 -6.74 -6.23 3.87
C GLY A 5 -7.99 -5.46 3.47
N THR A 6 -8.78 -5.07 4.47
CA THR A 6 -10.04 -4.34 4.30
C THR A 6 -9.80 -2.88 3.87
N SER A 7 -10.76 -2.32 3.13
CA SER A 7 -10.78 -0.92 2.69
C SER A 7 -11.16 0.06 3.79
N GLU A 8 -11.76 -0.43 4.87
CA GLU A 8 -12.10 0.36 6.07
C GLU A 8 -11.41 -0.25 7.27
N ILE A 9 -10.68 0.57 8.03
CA ILE A 9 -9.84 0.13 9.15
C ILE A 9 -9.96 1.06 10.35
N GLU A 10 -9.79 0.49 11.54
CA GLU A 10 -9.67 1.27 12.78
C GLU A 10 -8.23 1.81 12.96
N PRO A 11 -8.03 2.87 13.78
CA PRO A 11 -6.73 3.52 13.94
C PRO A 11 -5.58 2.57 14.29
N ARG A 12 -5.84 1.58 15.17
CA ARG A 12 -4.84 0.58 15.56
C ARG A 12 -4.38 -0.27 14.37
N THR A 13 -5.30 -0.64 13.48
CA THR A 13 -4.97 -1.41 12.27
C THR A 13 -4.19 -0.55 11.28
N GLU A 14 -4.51 0.74 11.19
CA GLU A 14 -3.73 1.69 10.36
C GLU A 14 -2.29 1.81 10.85
N GLU A 15 -2.07 1.98 12.16
CA GLU A 15 -0.73 2.07 12.74
C GLU A 15 0.11 0.81 12.46
N ILE A 16 -0.48 -0.37 12.65
CA ILE A 16 0.19 -1.65 12.37
C ILE A 16 0.52 -1.76 10.87
N ALA A 17 -0.40 -1.35 9.99
CA ALA A 17 -0.17 -1.39 8.55
C ALA A 17 0.95 -0.43 8.12
N ILE A 18 0.98 0.79 8.66
CA ILE A 18 2.07 1.73 8.40
C ILE A 18 3.41 1.15 8.84
N GLU A 19 3.49 0.60 10.06
CA GLU A 19 4.74 0.02 10.56
C GLU A 19 5.19 -1.19 9.72
N LEU A 20 4.25 -2.06 9.34
CA LEU A 20 4.53 -3.16 8.41
C LEU A 20 5.12 -2.65 7.09
N GLY A 21 4.56 -1.58 6.52
CA GLY A 21 5.07 -0.96 5.31
C GLY A 21 6.51 -0.48 5.45
N ARG A 22 6.83 0.22 6.55
CA ARG A 22 8.19 0.69 6.85
C ARG A 22 9.16 -0.46 6.94
N LEU A 23 8.82 -1.50 7.71
CA LEU A 23 9.66 -2.68 7.90
C LEU A 23 9.92 -3.41 6.58
N LEU A 24 8.92 -3.55 5.71
CA LEU A 24 9.10 -4.16 4.39
C LEU A 24 10.09 -3.37 3.53
N ALA A 25 9.95 -2.04 3.50
CA ALA A 25 10.82 -1.17 2.72
C ALA A 25 12.27 -1.14 3.25
N ILE A 26 12.47 -1.09 4.57
CA ILE A 26 13.80 -1.19 5.21
C ILE A 26 14.51 -2.50 4.83
N ASN A 27 13.75 -3.58 4.64
CA ASN A 27 14.27 -4.87 4.22
C ASN A 27 14.29 -5.06 2.69
N GLU A 28 14.22 -3.96 1.92
CA GLU A 28 14.33 -3.92 0.45
C GLU A 28 13.24 -4.71 -0.29
N TYR A 29 12.09 -4.97 0.35
CA TYR A 29 10.95 -5.59 -0.30
C TYR A 29 10.05 -4.53 -0.96
N ALA A 30 9.70 -4.76 -2.24
CA ALA A 30 8.59 -4.06 -2.86
C ALA A 30 7.24 -4.49 -2.25
N VAL A 31 6.28 -3.57 -2.17
CA VAL A 31 4.91 -3.83 -1.71
C VAL A 31 3.97 -3.92 -2.90
N ALA A 32 3.25 -5.02 -3.02
CA ALA A 32 2.17 -5.20 -4.01
C ALA A 32 0.83 -5.34 -3.27
N CYS A 33 -0.22 -4.66 -3.75
CA CYS A 33 -1.55 -4.71 -3.14
C CYS A 33 -2.65 -4.33 -4.13
N GLY A 34 -3.91 -4.31 -3.68
CA GLY A 34 -5.06 -3.88 -4.48
C GLY A 34 -5.13 -2.37 -4.75
N GLY A 35 -4.17 -1.57 -4.29
CA GLY A 35 -3.95 -0.18 -4.71
C GLY A 35 -5.00 0.86 -4.28
N LEU A 36 -6.07 0.47 -3.58
CA LEU A 36 -7.13 1.38 -3.11
C LEU A 36 -6.86 1.86 -1.66
N PHE A 37 -7.92 1.96 -0.84
CA PHE A 37 -7.89 2.55 0.50
C PHE A 37 -7.71 1.50 1.62
N GLY A 38 -7.72 1.97 2.87
CA GLY A 38 -7.66 1.12 4.07
C GLY A 38 -6.26 0.54 4.28
N VAL A 39 -6.17 -0.77 4.54
CA VAL A 39 -4.88 -1.44 4.80
C VAL A 39 -3.87 -1.17 3.67
N MET A 40 -4.34 -1.22 2.43
CA MET A 40 -3.48 -1.08 1.25
C MET A 40 -2.84 0.31 1.16
N GLU A 41 -3.62 1.36 1.45
CA GLU A 41 -3.11 2.73 1.51
C GLU A 41 -2.14 2.91 2.68
N ALA A 42 -2.48 2.40 3.87
CA ALA A 42 -1.67 2.51 5.07
C ALA A 42 -0.30 1.82 4.92
N VAL A 43 -0.26 0.59 4.38
CA VAL A 43 1.02 -0.10 4.13
C VAL A 43 1.85 0.62 3.07
N CYS A 44 1.23 1.10 1.98
CA CYS A 44 1.97 1.84 0.95
C CYS A 44 2.53 3.17 1.48
N LYS A 45 1.75 3.88 2.33
CA LYS A 45 2.21 5.07 3.04
C LYS A 45 3.43 4.77 3.91
N GLY A 46 3.40 3.69 4.68
CA GLY A 46 4.54 3.23 5.48
C GLY A 46 5.77 2.92 4.63
N ALA A 47 5.60 2.15 3.55
CA ALA A 47 6.70 1.83 2.64
C ALA A 47 7.32 3.09 2.02
N LYS A 48 6.50 4.07 1.65
CA LYS A 48 6.98 5.34 1.08
C LYS A 48 7.80 6.19 2.04
N GLN A 49 7.52 6.13 3.35
CA GLN A 49 8.32 6.85 4.34
C GLN A 49 9.79 6.40 4.35
N GLU A 50 10.06 5.17 3.92
CA GLU A 50 11.39 4.57 3.85
C GLU A 50 11.90 4.43 2.40
N GLY A 51 11.26 5.11 1.43
CA GLY A 51 11.67 5.06 0.02
C GLY A 51 11.33 3.74 -0.70
N GLY A 52 10.45 2.91 -0.14
CA GLY A 52 10.03 1.64 -0.71
C GLY A 52 9.25 1.77 -2.02
N PHE A 53 9.31 0.72 -2.85
CA PHE A 53 8.61 0.62 -4.13
C PHE A 53 7.24 -0.04 -3.99
N THR A 54 6.22 0.54 -4.61
CA THR A 54 4.80 0.15 -4.42
C THR A 54 4.08 -0.11 -5.75
N ILE A 55 3.34 -1.21 -5.79
CA ILE A 55 2.58 -1.67 -6.96
C ILE A 55 1.11 -1.87 -6.57
N GLY A 56 0.20 -1.23 -7.29
CA GLY A 56 -1.24 -1.32 -7.08
C GLY A 56 -1.93 -2.00 -8.26
N ILE A 57 -2.64 -3.10 -7.99
CA ILE A 57 -3.47 -3.80 -8.96
C ILE A 57 -4.93 -3.43 -8.67
N ILE A 58 -5.50 -2.51 -9.44
CA ILE A 58 -6.85 -1.97 -9.20
C ILE A 58 -7.83 -2.58 -10.20
N PRO A 59 -9.10 -2.84 -9.84
CA PRO A 59 -10.09 -3.41 -10.76
C PRO A 59 -10.73 -2.36 -11.69
N TYR A 60 -10.00 -1.29 -12.02
CA TYR A 60 -10.52 -0.12 -12.73
C TYR A 60 -9.53 0.36 -13.78
N GLU A 61 -10.02 0.60 -14.99
CA GLU A 61 -9.25 1.19 -16.11
C GLU A 61 -8.67 2.58 -15.76
N ASP A 62 -9.39 3.35 -14.94
CA ASP A 62 -8.97 4.66 -14.49
C ASP A 62 -7.91 4.55 -13.38
N LYS A 63 -6.64 4.74 -13.76
CA LYS A 63 -5.48 4.71 -12.86
C LYS A 63 -5.51 5.77 -11.76
N SER A 64 -6.27 6.86 -11.94
CA SER A 64 -6.37 7.92 -10.92
C SER A 64 -7.08 7.45 -9.64
N ARG A 65 -7.75 6.29 -9.69
CA ARG A 65 -8.41 5.68 -8.54
C ARG A 65 -7.47 5.00 -7.55
N ALA A 66 -6.22 4.75 -7.94
CA ALA A 66 -5.22 4.24 -7.01
C ALA A 66 -4.90 5.28 -5.93
N ASN A 67 -4.55 4.82 -4.73
CA ASN A 67 -4.08 5.73 -3.69
C ASN A 67 -2.77 6.40 -4.12
N LYS A 68 -2.51 7.59 -3.57
CA LYS A 68 -1.37 8.45 -3.94
C LYS A 68 0.01 7.87 -3.62
N PHE A 69 0.08 6.75 -2.91
CA PHE A 69 1.32 6.11 -2.50
C PHE A 69 1.74 4.98 -3.44
N ILE A 70 1.02 4.71 -4.52
CA ILE A 70 1.37 3.72 -5.55
C ILE A 70 2.30 4.34 -6.60
N ASP A 71 3.42 3.67 -6.92
CA ASP A 71 4.29 4.05 -8.04
C ASP A 71 3.78 3.50 -9.38
N VAL A 72 3.41 2.22 -9.39
CA VAL A 72 2.99 1.51 -10.58
C VAL A 72 1.56 1.04 -10.42
N VAL A 73 0.68 1.60 -11.25
CA VAL A 73 -0.75 1.24 -11.30
C VAL A 73 -1.00 0.30 -12.47
N ILE A 74 -1.50 -0.90 -12.16
CA ILE A 74 -1.93 -1.95 -13.09
C ILE A 74 -3.47 -2.03 -13.01
N PRO A 75 -4.20 -1.74 -14.11
CA PRO A 75 -5.64 -1.95 -14.21
C PRO A 75 -6.06 -3.43 -14.24
#